data_AF-A0A7X9G6V1-F1
#
_entry.id   AF-A0A7X9G6V1-F1
#
_cell.length_a   1.000
_cell.length_b   1.000
_cell.length_c   1.000
_cell.angle_alpha   90.00
_cell.angle_beta   90.00
_cell.angle_gamma   90.00
#
_symmetry.space_group_name_H-M   'P 1'
#
loop_
_entity.id
_entity.type
_entity.pdbx_description
1 polymer ?
#
loop_
_entity_poly.entity_id
_entity_poly.type
_entity_poly.pdbx_seq_one_letter_code
_entity_poly.pdbx_strand_id
1 'polypeptide(L)'
;MEISSCLSYRAILDDFQILCKDDGKSIFKVYYCSIVGRPQPERYEWRYSALSKEKFAADFLAMPCQGIGFLTAFPHICKVFCYASKSETLQYVCAFKPGDGSPIGLERDAGYYEFACLAEALLAADEFSAWASADSVEQYLQQRSFLDSFNIENHAKLQKYWNS
;
A
#
# COMPACT_ATOMS: atom_id res chain seq x y z
N MET A 1 -14.63 12.21 -21.78
CA MET A 1 -13.95 11.33 -20.80
C MET A 1 -14.23 9.90 -21.23
N GLU A 2 -13.20 9.10 -21.48
CA GLU A 2 -13.37 7.68 -21.78
C GLU A 2 -13.46 6.91 -20.46
N ILE A 3 -14.46 6.03 -20.30
CA ILE A 3 -14.67 5.25 -19.05
C ILE A 3 -14.56 3.76 -19.33
N SER A 4 -13.40 3.22 -18.97
CA SER A 4 -13.12 1.79 -19.00
C SER A 4 -13.98 1.03 -17.99
N SER A 5 -14.33 -0.22 -18.34
CA SER A 5 -14.93 -1.13 -17.37
C SER A 5 -13.96 -1.41 -16.22
N CYS A 6 -14.47 -1.38 -14.99
CA CYS A 6 -13.69 -1.66 -13.79
C CYS A 6 -14.05 -3.04 -13.24
N LEU A 7 -13.06 -3.81 -12.79
CA LEU A 7 -13.31 -5.07 -12.07
C LEU A 7 -13.83 -4.80 -10.66
N SER A 8 -14.49 -5.80 -10.06
CA SER A 8 -14.83 -5.75 -8.64
C SER A 8 -13.57 -5.54 -7.77
N TYR A 9 -13.79 -4.95 -6.60
CA TYR A 9 -12.74 -4.67 -5.65
C TYR A 9 -13.19 -5.07 -4.25
N ARG A 10 -12.52 -6.08 -3.72
CA ARG A 10 -12.55 -6.50 -2.33
C ARG A 10 -11.11 -6.81 -1.94
N ALA A 11 -10.51 -5.94 -1.14
CA ALA A 11 -9.21 -6.20 -0.56
C ALA A 11 -9.35 -6.68 0.89
N ILE A 12 -8.40 -7.47 1.35
CA ILE A 12 -8.27 -7.90 2.75
C ILE A 12 -6.85 -7.65 3.23
N LEU A 13 -6.71 -7.47 4.55
CA LEU A 13 -5.42 -7.51 5.21
C LEU A 13 -5.11 -8.97 5.56
N ASP A 14 -4.12 -9.58 4.90
CA ASP A 14 -3.73 -10.96 5.15
C ASP A 14 -2.83 -11.09 6.37
N ASP A 15 -1.92 -10.14 6.57
CA ASP A 15 -0.89 -10.20 7.60
C ASP A 15 -0.25 -8.82 7.83
N PHE A 16 0.49 -8.71 8.93
CA PHE A 16 1.18 -7.51 9.34
C PHE A 16 2.56 -7.84 9.91
N GLN A 17 3.56 -7.08 9.51
CA GLN A 17 4.92 -7.21 10.03
C GLN A 17 5.56 -5.83 10.24
N ILE A 18 6.46 -5.71 11.21
CA ILE A 18 7.38 -4.56 11.31
C ILE A 18 8.75 -5.00 10.82
N LEU A 19 9.32 -4.23 9.89
CA LEU A 19 10.65 -4.43 9.32
C LEU A 19 11.60 -3.33 9.80
N CYS A 20 12.72 -3.74 10.36
CA CYS A 20 13.81 -2.85 10.77
C CYS A 20 14.98 -3.03 9.81
N LYS A 21 15.46 -1.94 9.20
CA LYS A 21 16.64 -1.99 8.32
C LYS A 21 17.94 -2.07 9.14
N ASP A 22 19.02 -2.45 8.47
CA ASP A 22 20.35 -2.61 9.06
C ASP A 22 20.94 -1.33 9.69
N ASP A 23 20.44 -0.16 9.30
CA ASP A 23 20.84 1.12 9.92
C ASP A 23 20.30 1.32 11.35
N GLY A 24 19.43 0.42 11.82
CA GLY A 24 18.82 0.45 13.15
C GLY A 24 17.88 1.62 13.41
N LYS A 25 17.56 2.42 12.38
CA LYS A 25 16.73 3.63 12.50
C LYS A 25 15.56 3.62 11.53
N SER A 26 15.74 3.07 10.35
CA SER A 26 14.69 2.99 9.35
C SER A 26 13.78 1.80 9.68
N ILE A 27 12.51 2.12 9.94
CA ILE A 27 11.51 1.14 10.39
C ILE A 27 10.25 1.33 9.56
N PHE A 28 9.78 0.23 9.00
CA PHE A 28 8.59 0.21 8.16
C PHE A 28 7.61 -0.85 8.65
N LYS A 29 6.35 -0.46 8.85
CA LYS A 29 5.24 -1.40 9.00
C LYS A 29 4.86 -1.95 7.63
N VAL A 30 4.52 -3.22 7.53
CA VAL A 30 4.10 -3.86 6.27
C VAL A 30 2.69 -4.40 6.45
N TYR A 31 1.77 -3.87 5.67
CA TYR A 31 0.42 -4.37 5.53
C TYR A 31 0.34 -5.25 4.29
N TYR A 32 0.38 -6.57 4.49
CA TYR A 32 0.23 -7.52 3.40
C TYR A 32 -1.23 -7.60 3.01
N CYS A 33 -1.55 -7.11 1.81
CA CYS A 33 -2.92 -7.03 1.33
C CYS A 33 -3.13 -7.94 0.13
N SER A 34 -4.33 -8.51 0.02
CA SER A 34 -4.76 -9.28 -1.15
C SER A 34 -6.03 -8.69 -1.73
N ILE A 35 -6.20 -8.72 -3.05
CA ILE A 35 -7.48 -8.42 -3.71
C ILE A 35 -8.12 -9.76 -4.10
N VAL A 36 -9.20 -10.12 -3.42
CA VAL A 36 -9.84 -11.44 -3.57
C VAL A 36 -10.96 -11.43 -4.61
N GLY A 37 -11.16 -12.58 -5.25
CA GLY A 37 -12.27 -12.79 -6.20
C GLY A 37 -12.05 -12.18 -7.59
N ARG A 38 -10.84 -11.70 -7.88
CA ARG A 38 -10.43 -11.31 -9.24
C ARG A 38 -10.01 -12.55 -10.06
N PRO A 39 -10.11 -12.48 -11.41
CA PRO A 39 -9.41 -13.43 -12.26
C PRO A 39 -7.90 -13.40 -11.96
N GLN A 40 -7.21 -14.54 -12.11
CA GLN A 40 -5.77 -14.69 -11.83
C GLN A 40 -5.39 -14.40 -10.36
N PRO A 41 -5.91 -15.19 -9.39
CA PRO A 41 -5.65 -14.97 -7.98
C PRO A 41 -4.16 -14.99 -7.62
N GLU A 42 -3.32 -15.73 -8.36
CA GLU A 42 -1.86 -15.75 -8.21
C GLU A 42 -1.18 -14.37 -8.35
N ARG A 43 -1.85 -13.43 -9.02
CA ARG A 43 -1.39 -12.06 -9.18
C ARG A 43 -1.84 -11.13 -8.06
N TYR A 44 -2.96 -11.42 -7.41
CA TYR A 44 -3.63 -10.49 -6.52
C TYR A 44 -3.69 -10.95 -5.06
N GLU A 45 -3.51 -12.24 -4.80
CA GLU A 45 -3.66 -12.86 -3.50
C GLU A 45 -2.35 -13.54 -3.06
N TRP A 46 -1.83 -13.17 -1.89
CA TRP A 46 -0.56 -13.69 -1.36
C TRP A 46 -0.55 -15.21 -1.24
N ARG A 47 -1.69 -15.82 -0.87
CA ARG A 47 -1.83 -17.27 -0.72
C ARG A 47 -1.55 -18.04 -2.02
N TYR A 48 -1.81 -17.43 -3.17
CA TYR A 48 -1.64 -18.06 -4.49
C TYR A 48 -0.41 -17.52 -5.23
N SER A 49 0.27 -16.52 -4.68
CA SER A 49 1.44 -15.91 -5.31
C SER A 49 2.64 -16.85 -5.31
N ALA A 50 3.44 -16.77 -6.37
CA ALA A 50 4.75 -17.42 -6.41
C ALA A 50 5.78 -16.73 -5.49
N LEU A 51 5.56 -15.46 -5.15
CA LEU A 51 6.39 -14.70 -4.21
C LEU A 51 5.84 -14.87 -2.79
N SER A 52 6.68 -15.35 -1.87
CA SER A 52 6.31 -15.44 -0.45
C SER A 52 6.48 -14.09 0.27
N LYS A 53 5.74 -13.89 1.37
CA LYS A 53 5.83 -12.68 2.19
C LYS A 53 7.21 -12.51 2.82
N GLU A 54 7.85 -13.62 3.18
CA GLU A 54 9.19 -13.68 3.75
C GLU A 54 10.25 -13.27 2.73
N LYS A 55 10.14 -13.79 1.49
CA LYS A 55 11.03 -13.39 0.40
C LYS A 55 10.86 -11.90 0.07
N PHE A 56 9.62 -11.42 0.00
CA PHE A 56 9.34 -10.00 -0.17
C PHE A 56 9.96 -9.15 0.94
N ALA A 57 9.80 -9.52 2.21
CA ALA A 57 10.38 -8.80 3.33
C ALA A 57 11.91 -8.74 3.25
N ALA A 58 12.56 -9.87 2.92
CA ALA A 58 14.00 -9.94 2.74
C ALA A 58 14.47 -9.03 1.58
N ASP A 59 13.75 -9.03 0.47
CA ASP A 59 14.08 -8.17 -0.69
C ASP A 59 13.90 -6.68 -0.35
N PHE A 60 12.82 -6.33 0.35
CA PHE A 60 12.59 -4.95 0.79
C PHE A 60 13.66 -4.46 1.77
N LEU A 61 14.09 -5.31 2.71
CA LEU A 61 15.19 -4.99 3.63
C LEU A 61 16.48 -4.67 2.86
N ALA A 62 16.75 -5.38 1.77
CA ALA A 62 17.91 -5.13 0.89
C ALA A 62 17.79 -3.89 -0.01
N MET A 63 16.61 -3.27 -0.16
CA MET A 63 16.44 -2.06 -0.97
C MET A 63 17.14 -0.84 -0.32
N PRO A 64 17.74 0.07 -1.10
CA PRO A 64 18.41 1.27 -0.60
C PRO A 64 17.40 2.39 -0.25
N CYS A 65 16.46 2.10 0.64
CA CYS A 65 15.50 3.06 1.17
C CYS A 65 15.78 3.37 2.64
N GLN A 66 15.42 4.56 3.10
CA GLN A 66 15.57 4.99 4.50
C GLN A 66 14.33 5.74 4.96
N GLY A 67 14.07 5.70 6.26
CA GLY A 67 13.02 6.50 6.91
C GLY A 67 12.07 5.68 7.79
N ILE A 68 11.03 6.38 8.27
CA ILE A 68 9.96 5.80 9.07
C ILE A 68 8.68 5.84 8.23
N GLY A 69 7.94 4.73 8.22
CA GLY A 69 6.74 4.67 7.41
C GLY A 69 6.03 3.33 7.43
N PHE A 70 5.28 3.08 6.37
CA PHE A 70 4.62 1.80 6.16
C PHE A 70 4.52 1.45 4.67
N LEU A 71 4.20 0.20 4.40
CA LEU A 71 3.99 -0.34 3.07
C LEU A 71 2.60 -0.93 2.98
N THR A 72 1.96 -0.74 1.84
CA THR A 72 0.86 -1.60 1.40
C THR A 72 1.40 -2.56 0.36
N ALA A 73 1.56 -3.82 0.76
CA ALA A 73 2.18 -4.84 -0.07
C ALA A 73 1.11 -5.75 -0.66
N PHE A 74 0.72 -5.50 -1.91
CA PHE A 74 -0.03 -6.46 -2.73
C PHE A 74 0.96 -7.28 -3.56
N PRO A 75 0.64 -8.53 -3.97
CA PRO A 75 1.59 -9.33 -4.75
C PRO A 75 2.02 -8.72 -6.10
N HIS A 76 1.16 -7.89 -6.70
CA HIS A 76 1.42 -7.24 -8.00
C HIS A 76 1.99 -5.82 -7.89
N ILE A 77 1.86 -5.16 -6.75
CA ILE A 77 2.32 -3.78 -6.53
C ILE A 77 2.53 -3.52 -5.05
N CYS A 78 3.63 -2.88 -4.72
CA CYS A 78 3.86 -2.34 -3.39
C CYS A 78 3.96 -0.83 -3.46
N LYS A 79 3.33 -0.14 -2.51
CA LYS A 79 3.56 1.29 -2.26
C LYS A 79 4.25 1.49 -0.92
N VAL A 80 5.25 2.33 -0.90
CA VAL A 80 5.94 2.77 0.33
C VAL A 80 5.46 4.16 0.65
N PHE A 81 4.97 4.33 1.87
CA PHE A 81 4.56 5.60 2.44
C PHE A 81 5.57 5.97 3.52
N CYS A 82 6.36 7.01 3.30
CA CYS A 82 7.43 7.44 4.19
C CYS A 82 7.18 8.85 4.68
N TYR A 83 7.28 9.09 6.00
CA TYR A 83 7.16 10.44 6.55
C TYR A 83 8.33 11.30 6.08
N ALA A 84 8.01 12.51 5.63
CA ALA A 84 8.99 13.37 5.00
C ALA A 84 9.97 13.94 6.04
N SER A 85 11.27 13.65 5.85
CA SER A 85 12.34 14.11 6.74
C SER A 85 12.49 15.63 6.86
N LYS A 86 11.88 16.39 5.95
CA LYS A 86 11.91 17.86 5.94
C LYS A 86 10.60 18.49 6.44
N SER A 87 9.55 17.70 6.64
CA SER A 87 8.23 18.18 7.08
C SER A 87 7.40 17.00 7.58
N GLU A 88 7.36 16.77 8.89
CA GLU A 88 6.68 15.60 9.49
C GLU A 88 5.16 15.57 9.26
N THR A 89 4.58 16.68 8.79
CA THR A 89 3.18 16.77 8.35
C THR A 89 2.96 16.30 6.90
N LEU A 90 3.99 15.76 6.24
CA LEU A 90 3.91 15.26 4.88
C LEU A 90 4.30 13.79 4.83
N GLN A 91 3.67 13.07 3.91
CA GLN A 91 3.99 11.68 3.60
C GLN A 91 4.34 11.58 2.11
N TYR A 92 5.54 11.06 1.83
CA TYR A 92 5.98 10.75 0.48
C TYR A 92 5.53 9.34 0.10
N VAL A 93 5.16 9.17 -1.17
CA VAL A 93 4.76 7.87 -1.70
C VAL A 93 5.56 7.53 -2.96
N CYS A 94 6.00 6.28 -3.05
CA CYS A 94 6.49 5.68 -4.29
C CYS A 94 5.95 4.26 -4.44
N ALA A 95 6.02 3.71 -5.65
CA ALA A 95 5.53 2.37 -5.95
C ALA A 95 6.60 1.53 -6.68
N PHE A 96 6.58 0.22 -6.44
CA PHE A 96 7.44 -0.73 -7.11
C PHE A 96 6.77 -2.10 -7.27
N LYS A 97 7.29 -2.94 -8.15
CA LYS A 97 6.85 -4.33 -8.31
C LYS A 97 7.52 -5.22 -7.27
N PRO A 98 6.76 -5.95 -6.44
CA PRO A 98 7.33 -6.86 -5.43
C PRO A 98 8.28 -7.92 -5.99
N GLY A 99 8.04 -8.41 -7.22
CA GLY A 99 8.80 -9.52 -7.79
C GLY A 99 10.22 -9.19 -8.21
N ASP A 100 10.51 -7.94 -8.60
CA ASP A 100 11.82 -7.53 -9.12
C ASP A 100 12.32 -6.18 -8.57
N GLY A 101 11.54 -5.51 -7.72
CA GLY A 101 11.87 -4.19 -7.17
C GLY A 101 11.80 -3.04 -8.17
N SER A 102 11.37 -3.28 -9.41
CA SER A 102 11.34 -2.24 -10.44
C SER A 102 10.33 -1.13 -10.09
N PRO A 103 10.69 0.14 -10.28
CA PRO A 103 9.80 1.25 -9.96
C PRO A 103 8.57 1.27 -10.86
N ILE A 104 7.44 1.72 -10.30
CA ILE A 104 6.19 1.93 -11.03
C ILE A 104 5.85 3.42 -10.97
N GLY A 105 5.64 4.02 -12.14
CA GLY A 105 5.15 5.39 -12.26
C GLY A 105 3.73 5.55 -11.72
N LEU A 106 3.50 6.60 -10.94
CA LEU A 106 2.17 6.95 -10.44
C LEU A 106 1.45 7.93 -11.39
N GLU A 107 2.12 8.44 -12.43
CA GLU A 107 1.54 9.29 -13.45
C GLU A 107 0.31 8.64 -14.10
N ARG A 108 -0.76 9.42 -14.25
CA ARG A 108 -2.01 9.05 -14.93
C ARG A 108 -2.37 10.15 -15.92
N ASP A 109 -3.48 9.94 -16.64
CA ASP A 109 -3.92 10.86 -17.70
C ASP A 109 -4.16 12.28 -17.18
N ALA A 110 -4.06 13.26 -18.09
CA ALA A 110 -4.34 14.68 -17.82
C ALA A 110 -3.50 15.31 -16.68
N GLY A 111 -2.29 14.79 -16.42
CA GLY A 111 -1.38 15.32 -15.41
C GLY A 111 -1.75 14.96 -13.98
N TYR A 112 -2.67 14.01 -13.79
CA TYR A 112 -2.97 13.44 -12.48
C TYR A 112 -1.95 12.37 -12.10
N TYR A 113 -1.88 12.09 -10.80
CA TYR A 113 -1.12 10.97 -10.27
C TYR A 113 -2.08 10.05 -9.52
N GLU A 114 -1.88 8.74 -9.63
CA GLU A 114 -2.55 7.77 -8.80
C GLU A 114 -2.10 7.97 -7.36
N PHE A 115 -3.03 8.47 -6.56
CA PHE A 115 -2.87 8.56 -5.13
C PHE A 115 -2.91 7.16 -4.50
N ALA A 116 -4.10 6.53 -4.49
CA ALA A 116 -4.33 5.30 -3.76
C ALA A 116 -5.56 4.54 -4.30
N CYS A 117 -5.58 3.22 -4.14
CA CYS A 117 -6.81 2.43 -4.08
C CYS A 117 -7.47 2.55 -2.70
N LEU A 118 -8.64 1.94 -2.50
CA LEU A 118 -9.39 2.09 -1.24
C LEU A 118 -8.61 1.59 -0.01
N ALA A 119 -8.03 0.39 -0.08
CA ALA A 119 -7.26 -0.16 1.05
C ALA A 119 -6.06 0.73 1.39
N GLU A 120 -5.33 1.19 0.38
CA GLU A 120 -4.20 2.11 0.54
C GLU A 120 -4.63 3.42 1.20
N ALA A 121 -5.74 4.02 0.76
CA ALA A 121 -6.22 5.28 1.30
C ALA A 121 -6.64 5.16 2.77
N LEU A 122 -7.33 4.07 3.13
CA LEU A 122 -7.81 3.86 4.50
C LEU A 122 -6.66 3.50 5.45
N LEU A 123 -5.73 2.63 5.03
CA LEU A 123 -4.52 2.33 5.81
C LEU A 123 -3.65 3.58 5.98
N ALA A 124 -3.50 4.40 4.93
CA ALA A 124 -2.77 5.66 5.02
C ALA A 124 -3.45 6.64 5.98
N ALA A 125 -4.77 6.74 5.96
CA ALA A 125 -5.51 7.60 6.89
C ALA A 125 -5.29 7.18 8.36
N ASP A 126 -5.36 5.88 8.67
CA ASP A 126 -5.12 5.36 10.02
C ASP A 126 -3.67 5.60 10.47
N GLU A 127 -2.70 5.27 9.62
CA GLU A 127 -1.28 5.46 9.92
C GLU A 127 -0.93 6.93 10.11
N PHE A 128 -1.46 7.81 9.25
CA PHE A 128 -1.21 9.24 9.35
C PHE A 128 -1.86 9.85 10.60
N SER A 129 -3.02 9.34 11.01
CA SER A 129 -3.66 9.72 12.28
C SER A 129 -2.86 9.23 13.50
N ALA A 130 -2.33 8.00 13.45
CA ALA A 130 -1.46 7.46 14.49
C ALA A 130 -0.16 8.25 14.61
N TRP A 131 0.45 8.65 13.49
CA TRP A 131 1.62 9.52 13.46
C TRP A 131 1.32 10.90 14.04
N ALA A 132 0.24 11.54 13.60
CA ALA A 132 -0.14 12.87 14.03
C ALA A 132 -0.47 12.97 15.54
N SER A 133 -0.85 11.84 16.16
CA SER A 133 -1.20 11.78 17.59
C SER A 133 -0.10 11.21 18.49
N ALA A 134 0.98 10.67 17.92
CA ALA A 134 2.09 10.12 18.69
C ALA A 134 3.05 11.23 19.13
N ASP A 135 3.51 11.16 20.38
CA ASP A 135 4.53 12.06 20.92
C ASP A 135 5.95 11.66 20.51
N SER A 136 6.13 10.42 20.03
CA SER A 136 7.41 9.90 19.56
C SER A 136 7.26 8.83 18.48
N VAL A 137 8.36 8.55 17.77
CA VAL A 137 8.41 7.46 16.77
C VAL A 137 8.12 6.11 17.41
N GLU A 138 8.63 5.84 18.62
CA GLU A 138 8.41 4.59 19.35
C GLU A 138 6.93 4.41 19.67
N GLN A 139 6.22 5.47 20.09
CA GLN A 139 4.79 5.41 20.32
C GLN A 139 4.01 5.19 19.02
N TYR A 140 4.39 5.85 17.92
CA TYR A 140 3.80 5.60 16.61
C TYR A 140 3.97 4.14 16.16
N LEU A 141 5.14 3.55 16.39
CA LEU A 141 5.44 2.16 15.99
C LEU A 141 4.64 1.11 16.78
N GLN A 142 4.11 1.46 17.96
CA GLN A 142 3.21 0.60 18.74
C GLN A 142 1.76 0.63 18.23
N GLN A 143 1.41 1.59 17.38
CA GLN A 143 0.08 1.73 16.79
C GLN A 143 0.03 1.08 15.40
N ARG A 144 -1.16 0.67 14.98
CA ARG A 144 -1.41 0.18 13.61
C ARG A 144 -2.90 0.26 13.28
N SER A 145 -3.23 0.20 12.00
CA SER A 145 -4.59 -0.07 11.56
C SER A 145 -5.00 -1.49 11.95
N PHE A 146 -6.26 -1.64 12.34
CA PHE A 146 -6.92 -2.92 12.60
C PHE A 146 -8.02 -3.24 11.57
N LEU A 147 -8.10 -2.45 10.50
CA LEU A 147 -8.99 -2.75 9.38
C LEU A 147 -8.55 -4.05 8.71
N ASP A 148 -9.51 -4.94 8.48
CA ASP A 148 -9.26 -6.28 7.92
C ASP A 148 -9.78 -6.44 6.48
N SER A 149 -10.64 -5.53 6.02
CA SER A 149 -11.34 -5.64 4.75
C SER A 149 -11.72 -4.28 4.16
N PHE A 150 -11.68 -4.19 2.83
CA PHE A 150 -11.86 -2.96 2.07
C PHE A 150 -12.68 -3.23 0.81
N ASN A 151 -13.93 -2.76 0.77
CA ASN A 151 -14.89 -3.11 -0.28
C ASN A 151 -15.35 -1.88 -1.06
N ILE A 152 -15.39 -1.99 -2.39
CA ILE A 152 -16.13 -1.06 -3.23
C ILE A 152 -17.43 -1.75 -3.64
N GLU A 153 -18.53 -1.36 -2.99
CA GLU A 153 -19.87 -1.96 -3.20
C GLU A 153 -20.35 -1.86 -4.65
N ASN A 154 -20.08 -0.73 -5.32
CA ASN A 154 -20.43 -0.53 -6.71
C ASN A 154 -19.21 0.00 -7.49
N HIS A 155 -18.56 -0.89 -8.24
CA HIS A 155 -17.40 -0.58 -9.09
C HIS A 155 -17.79 0.02 -10.46
N ALA A 156 -19.07 0.03 -10.83
CA ALA A 156 -19.57 0.52 -12.11
C ALA A 156 -20.23 1.91 -12.03
N LYS A 157 -20.31 2.51 -10.83
CA LYS A 157 -21.02 3.78 -10.59
C LYS A 157 -20.58 4.95 -11.48
N LEU A 158 -19.27 5.09 -11.74
CA LEU A 158 -18.75 6.17 -12.58
C LEU A 158 -19.18 5.98 -14.05
N GLN A 159 -19.06 4.75 -14.57
CA GLN A 159 -19.51 4.41 -15.91
C GLN A 159 -21.02 4.63 -16.07
N LYS A 160 -21.81 4.19 -15.08
CA LYS A 160 -23.26 4.39 -15.06
C LYS A 160 -23.63 5.88 -15.11
N TYR A 161 -22.98 6.72 -14.31
CA TYR A 161 -23.24 8.16 -14.25
C TYR A 161 -22.85 8.87 -15.56
N TRP A 162 -21.74 8.46 -16.19
CA TRP A 162 -21.26 9.14 -17.39
C TRP A 162 -22.01 8.75 -18.67
N ASN A 163 -22.63 7.57 -18.68
CA ASN A 163 -23.41 7.05 -19.81
C ASN A 163 -24.92 7.30 -19.69
N SER A 164 -25.38 7.88 -18.58
CA SER A 164 -26.78 8.33 -18.40
C SER A 164 -26.98 9.73 -18.93
#